data_AF-A0A5T3D9A5-F1
#
_entry.id   AF-A0A5T3D9A5-F1
#
_cell.length_a   1.000
_cell.length_b   1.000
_cell.length_c   1.000
_cell.angle_alpha   90.00
_cell.angle_beta   90.00
_cell.angle_gamma   90.00
#
_symmetry.space_group_name_H-M   'P 1'
#
loop_
_entity.id
_entity.type
_entity.pdbx_description
1 polymer ?
#
loop_
_entity_poly.entity_id
_entity_poly.type
_entity_poly.pdbx_seq_one_letter_code
_entity_poly.pdbx_strand_id
1 'polypeptide(L)'
;MTYRLKKCMKIGFQPAILQYAYTSNEATSNLELLNKWRIESPDIEKEERNSIYDKIIEANHTGSLSITAHHVTSIPVFPDNLSELNLSSCYTLESIPNLPDGLKSLTISGNQTIKISYFPDSLESLSIDMQAYEENYTFPALPYGLKSFTACYGKFLPPLPPHLSSLSLQNFPEILCAELPYKLDKLDLQNCPFLPLMKMLPEGLKELSIELIQTVPGTVIDDILPDKLKKLSINFCDNIKLPVKLPVNLKSINLSSRIPIVWEI
;
A
#
# COMPACT_ATOMS: atom_id res chain seq x y z
N MET A 1 63.01 -4.17 42.23
CA MET A 1 62.08 -4.38 43.36
C MET A 1 61.08 -5.44 42.96
N THR A 2 61.30 -6.65 43.44
CA THR A 2 60.50 -7.85 43.25
C THR A 2 59.48 -7.97 44.38
N TYR A 3 58.21 -8.22 44.04
CA TYR A 3 57.24 -8.77 45.00
C TYR A 3 56.77 -10.14 44.50
N ARG A 4 57.25 -11.18 45.19
CA ARG A 4 56.61 -12.50 45.28
C ARG A 4 55.72 -12.48 46.51
N LEU A 5 54.48 -12.94 46.40
CA LEU A 5 53.78 -13.57 47.53
C LEU A 5 52.96 -14.76 47.04
N LYS A 6 53.19 -15.88 47.74
CA LYS A 6 52.66 -17.24 47.58
C LYS A 6 51.13 -17.29 47.66
N LYS A 7 50.51 -18.26 46.99
CA LYS A 7 49.46 -19.08 47.64
C LYS A 7 49.26 -20.45 47.02
N CYS A 8 48.88 -21.36 47.91
CA CYS A 8 49.02 -22.81 47.87
C CYS A 8 48.03 -23.54 46.95
N MET A 9 48.47 -24.71 46.47
CA MET A 9 47.60 -25.81 46.04
C MET A 9 46.59 -26.17 47.15
N LYS A 10 45.32 -26.27 46.77
CA LYS A 10 44.36 -27.19 47.37
C LYS A 10 43.65 -27.93 46.24
N ILE A 11 43.88 -29.24 46.22
CA ILE A 11 43.18 -30.21 45.39
C ILE A 11 41.82 -30.42 46.06
N GLY A 12 40.74 -30.17 45.33
CA GLY A 12 39.37 -30.41 45.76
C GLY A 12 38.54 -30.75 44.53
N PHE A 13 38.09 -32.00 44.46
CA PHE A 13 37.20 -32.53 43.45
C PHE A 13 35.95 -31.64 43.29
N GLN A 14 35.62 -31.27 42.05
CA GLN A 14 34.28 -30.80 41.68
C GLN A 14 33.68 -31.73 40.61
N PRO A 15 32.36 -31.99 40.64
CA PRO A 15 31.71 -32.96 39.75
C PRO A 15 31.68 -32.43 38.32
N ALA A 16 31.76 -33.35 37.35
CA ALA A 16 31.58 -33.06 35.94
C ALA A 16 30.22 -32.39 35.70
N ILE A 17 30.23 -31.08 35.52
CA ILE A 17 29.12 -30.35 34.92
C ILE A 17 29.17 -30.71 33.44
N LEU A 18 28.21 -31.50 32.98
CA LEU A 18 27.87 -31.60 31.57
C LEU A 18 27.61 -30.18 31.08
N GLN A 19 28.62 -29.58 30.47
CA GLN A 19 28.47 -28.37 29.68
C GLN A 19 27.70 -28.81 28.44
N TYR A 20 26.37 -28.86 28.55
CA TYR A 20 25.51 -28.76 27.39
C TYR A 20 25.87 -27.43 26.74
N ALA A 21 26.72 -27.51 25.72
CA ALA A 21 26.81 -26.48 24.73
C ALA A 21 25.37 -26.29 24.22
N TYR A 22 24.71 -25.22 24.66
CA TYR A 22 23.60 -24.66 23.94
C TYR A 22 24.18 -24.10 22.64
N THR A 23 24.39 -24.99 21.69
CA THR A 23 24.52 -24.63 20.29
C THR A 23 23.19 -24.01 19.89
N SER A 24 23.18 -22.68 19.77
CA SER A 24 22.21 -21.94 18.99
C SER A 24 22.09 -22.58 17.61
N ASN A 25 20.96 -23.23 17.31
CA ASN A 25 20.50 -23.56 15.97
C ASN A 25 19.15 -24.28 16.03
N GLU A 26 18.06 -23.53 16.18
CA GLU A 26 16.78 -23.93 15.61
C GLU A 26 16.20 -22.69 14.93
N ALA A 27 16.59 -22.46 13.67
CA ALA A 27 15.78 -21.63 12.79
C ALA A 27 14.48 -22.41 12.55
N THR A 28 13.44 -22.11 13.35
CA THR A 28 12.11 -22.69 13.17
C THR A 28 11.64 -22.40 11.75
N SER A 29 11.26 -23.43 11.00
CA SER A 29 10.82 -23.27 9.61
C SER A 29 9.53 -22.43 9.56
N ASN A 30 9.33 -21.62 8.50
CA ASN A 30 8.06 -20.91 8.26
C ASN A 30 6.85 -21.86 8.33
N LEU A 31 7.01 -23.12 7.89
CA LEU A 31 5.96 -24.13 7.96
C LEU A 31 5.65 -24.57 9.40
N GLU A 32 6.66 -24.63 10.28
CA GLU A 32 6.48 -24.96 11.69
C GLU A 32 5.77 -23.83 12.44
N LEU A 33 6.17 -22.57 12.20
CA LEU A 33 5.51 -21.39 12.75
C LEU A 33 4.04 -21.33 12.32
N LEU A 34 3.77 -21.56 11.03
CA LEU A 34 2.42 -21.56 10.48
C LEU A 34 1.55 -22.68 11.06
N ASN A 35 2.10 -23.89 11.20
CA ASN A 35 1.39 -25.01 11.82
C ASN A 35 1.06 -24.75 13.29
N LYS A 36 2.03 -24.22 14.04
CA LYS A 36 1.82 -23.87 15.44
C LYS A 36 0.71 -22.82 15.58
N TRP A 37 0.77 -21.74 14.79
CA TRP A 37 -0.24 -20.68 14.78
C TRP A 37 -1.65 -21.19 14.46
N ARG A 38 -1.77 -22.17 13.56
CA ARG A 38 -3.03 -22.85 13.24
C ARG A 38 -3.53 -23.75 14.37
N ILE A 39 -2.65 -24.50 15.02
CA ILE A 39 -3.04 -25.44 16.09
C ILE A 39 -3.43 -24.68 17.37
N GLU A 40 -2.68 -23.64 17.72
CA GLU A 40 -2.89 -22.79 18.90
C GLU A 40 -3.96 -21.70 18.63
N SER A 41 -4.90 -21.95 17.71
CA SER A 41 -5.95 -21.00 17.35
C SER A 41 -6.94 -20.78 18.49
N PRO A 42 -7.26 -19.53 18.85
CA PRO A 42 -8.47 -19.23 19.62
C PRO A 42 -9.71 -19.77 18.89
N ASP A 43 -10.73 -20.22 19.64
CA ASP A 43 -11.92 -20.84 19.04
C ASP A 43 -12.60 -19.95 17.98
N ILE A 44 -12.65 -18.63 18.23
CA ILE A 44 -13.25 -17.65 17.31
C ILE A 44 -12.47 -17.49 15.99
N GLU A 45 -11.16 -17.76 15.98
CA GLU A 45 -10.31 -17.61 14.80
C GLU A 45 -10.10 -18.95 14.06
N LYS A 46 -10.48 -20.08 14.66
CA LYS A 46 -10.07 -21.42 14.23
C LYS A 46 -10.41 -21.74 12.78
N GLU A 47 -11.62 -21.43 12.33
CA GLU A 47 -12.04 -21.69 10.94
C GLU A 47 -11.25 -20.82 9.95
N GLU A 48 -11.13 -19.52 10.23
CA GLU A 48 -10.40 -18.57 9.39
C GLU A 48 -8.90 -18.90 9.34
N ARG A 49 -8.28 -19.25 10.47
CA ARG A 49 -6.87 -19.66 10.51
C ARG A 49 -6.60 -20.95 9.74
N ASN A 50 -7.51 -21.92 9.75
CA ASN A 50 -7.39 -23.11 8.90
C ASN A 50 -7.49 -22.74 7.41
N SER A 51 -8.44 -21.89 7.02
CA SER A 51 -8.57 -21.40 5.64
C SER A 51 -7.32 -20.62 5.18
N ILE A 52 -6.79 -19.74 6.03
CA ILE A 52 -5.56 -18.99 5.75
C ILE A 52 -4.35 -19.91 5.62
N TYR A 53 -4.25 -20.94 6.48
CA TYR A 53 -3.20 -21.95 6.38
C TYR A 53 -3.19 -22.59 4.98
N ASP A 54 -4.34 -23.10 4.52
CA ASP A 54 -4.43 -23.76 3.21
C ASP A 54 -4.04 -22.81 2.08
N LYS A 55 -4.49 -21.54 2.15
CA LYS A 55 -4.12 -20.49 1.20
C LYS A 55 -2.63 -20.17 1.20
N ILE A 56 -1.98 -20.15 2.36
CA ILE A 56 -0.53 -19.91 2.45
C ILE A 56 0.24 -21.10 1.85
N ILE A 57 -0.21 -22.33 2.08
CA ILE A 57 0.37 -23.53 1.46
C ILE A 57 0.23 -23.49 -0.07
N GLU A 58 -0.93 -23.08 -0.58
CA GLU A 58 -1.15 -22.87 -2.02
C GLU A 58 -0.24 -21.76 -2.57
N ALA A 59 -0.16 -20.63 -1.86
CA ALA A 59 0.63 -19.47 -2.25
C ALA A 59 2.14 -19.74 -2.33
N ASN A 60 2.68 -20.71 -1.57
CA ASN A 60 4.06 -21.17 -1.74
C ASN A 60 4.34 -21.74 -3.15
N HIS A 61 3.30 -22.19 -3.87
CA HIS A 61 3.44 -22.71 -5.23
C HIS A 61 3.05 -21.68 -6.29
N THR A 62 2.06 -20.83 -6.01
CA THR A 62 1.50 -19.89 -6.98
C THR A 62 2.16 -18.50 -6.94
N GLY A 63 2.75 -18.11 -5.80
CA GLY A 63 3.26 -16.77 -5.57
C GLY A 63 2.17 -15.70 -5.41
N SER A 64 0.90 -16.09 -5.20
CA SER A 64 -0.23 -15.18 -5.01
C SER A 64 -1.07 -15.61 -3.80
N LEU A 65 -1.34 -14.66 -2.90
CA LEU A 65 -2.07 -14.90 -1.66
C LEU A 65 -3.17 -13.86 -1.48
N SER A 66 -4.41 -14.32 -1.32
CA SER A 66 -5.57 -13.48 -1.04
C SER A 66 -6.28 -13.89 0.24
N ILE A 67 -6.24 -13.02 1.25
CA ILE A 67 -6.81 -13.25 2.57
C ILE A 67 -7.99 -12.30 2.81
N THR A 68 -9.06 -12.89 3.31
CA THR A 68 -10.22 -12.21 3.86
C THR A 68 -10.60 -12.94 5.13
N ALA A 69 -10.63 -12.21 6.25
CA ALA A 69 -10.85 -12.78 7.57
C ALA A 69 -11.41 -11.70 8.50
N HIS A 70 -12.44 -11.99 9.27
CA HIS A 70 -13.09 -10.99 10.11
C HIS A 70 -12.63 -11.03 11.57
N HIS A 71 -12.08 -12.17 11.99
CA HIS A 71 -11.73 -12.43 13.38
C HIS A 71 -10.23 -12.65 13.61
N VAL A 72 -9.47 -12.94 12.55
CA VAL A 72 -8.03 -13.19 12.66
C VAL A 72 -7.26 -11.93 13.04
N THR A 73 -6.53 -12.03 14.16
CA THR A 73 -5.78 -10.92 14.75
C THR A 73 -4.35 -10.78 14.26
N SER A 74 -3.75 -11.87 13.76
CA SER A 74 -2.36 -11.90 13.30
C SER A 74 -2.13 -12.91 12.19
N ILE A 75 -1.17 -12.66 11.31
CA ILE A 75 -0.62 -13.64 10.37
C ILE A 75 0.85 -13.89 10.76
N PRO A 76 1.31 -15.15 10.86
CA PRO A 76 2.64 -15.44 11.39
C PRO A 76 3.75 -15.30 10.34
N VAL A 77 3.48 -15.72 9.10
CA VAL A 77 4.47 -15.78 8.00
C VAL A 77 3.78 -15.55 6.65
N PHE A 78 4.51 -14.98 5.69
CA PHE A 78 4.16 -15.02 4.28
C PHE A 78 5.13 -15.95 3.52
N PRO A 79 4.71 -16.53 2.38
CA PRO A 79 5.61 -17.26 1.49
C PRO A 79 6.79 -16.40 1.02
N ASP A 80 8.00 -16.95 0.98
CA ASP A 80 9.20 -16.21 0.55
C ASP A 80 9.14 -15.82 -0.94
N ASN A 81 8.47 -16.64 -1.76
CA ASN A 81 8.31 -16.42 -3.19
C ASN A 81 7.04 -15.62 -3.56
N LEU A 82 6.39 -14.99 -2.59
CA LEU A 82 5.16 -14.26 -2.82
C LEU A 82 5.42 -13.04 -3.72
N SER A 83 4.74 -12.99 -4.85
CA SER A 83 4.75 -11.87 -5.79
C SER A 83 3.50 -11.00 -5.69
N GLU A 84 2.40 -11.53 -5.19
CA GLU A 84 1.12 -10.83 -5.08
C GLU A 84 0.47 -11.09 -3.72
N LEU A 85 0.09 -10.02 -3.02
CA LEU A 85 -0.61 -10.09 -1.74
C LEU A 85 -1.86 -9.22 -1.77
N ASN A 86 -3.00 -9.83 -1.44
CA ASN A 86 -4.25 -9.13 -1.21
C ASN A 86 -4.76 -9.42 0.21
N LEU A 87 -4.86 -8.38 1.03
CA LEU A 87 -5.49 -8.41 2.34
C LEU A 87 -6.78 -7.57 2.26
N SER A 88 -7.93 -8.22 2.20
CA SER A 88 -9.22 -7.54 2.07
C SER A 88 -10.13 -7.83 3.25
N SER A 89 -10.76 -6.80 3.79
CA SER A 89 -11.76 -6.91 4.87
C SER A 89 -11.24 -7.66 6.11
N CYS A 90 -9.94 -7.50 6.40
CA CYS A 90 -9.27 -8.02 7.58
C CYS A 90 -9.42 -7.05 8.76
N TYR A 91 -10.64 -6.95 9.28
CA TYR A 91 -11.05 -5.90 10.21
C TYR A 91 -10.36 -5.93 11.58
N THR A 92 -9.93 -7.11 12.02
CA THR A 92 -9.30 -7.34 13.33
C THR A 92 -7.80 -7.63 13.21
N LEU A 93 -7.25 -7.63 12.00
CA LEU A 93 -5.85 -7.99 11.76
C LEU A 93 -4.93 -6.84 12.17
N GLU A 94 -4.24 -7.00 13.29
CA GLU A 94 -3.37 -5.97 13.87
C GLU A 94 -1.90 -6.16 13.49
N SER A 95 -1.48 -7.40 13.25
CA SER A 95 -0.08 -7.74 12.98
C SER A 95 0.06 -8.64 11.77
N ILE A 96 0.91 -8.22 10.83
CA ILE A 96 1.34 -9.02 9.70
C ILE A 96 2.87 -9.15 9.73
N PRO A 97 3.44 -10.21 9.14
CA PRO A 97 4.88 -10.34 9.04
C PRO A 97 5.42 -9.34 8.01
N ASN A 98 6.75 -9.24 7.94
CA ASN A 98 7.39 -8.40 6.93
C ASN A 98 6.95 -8.83 5.51
N LEU A 99 6.75 -7.83 4.66
CA LEU A 99 6.46 -8.07 3.25
C LEU A 99 7.67 -8.75 2.59
N PRO A 100 7.49 -9.81 1.79
CA PRO A 100 8.60 -10.49 1.11
C PRO A 100 9.32 -9.57 0.12
N ASP A 101 10.65 -9.70 0.02
CA ASP A 101 11.50 -8.87 -0.85
C ASP A 101 11.18 -8.99 -2.35
N GLY A 102 10.48 -10.05 -2.76
CA GLY A 102 10.04 -10.29 -4.14
C GLY A 102 8.63 -9.79 -4.48
N LEU A 103 7.93 -9.17 -3.52
CA LEU A 103 6.53 -8.76 -3.69
C LEU A 103 6.41 -7.66 -4.75
N LYS A 104 5.58 -7.89 -5.76
CA LYS A 104 5.36 -6.97 -6.88
C LYS A 104 4.03 -6.23 -6.78
N SER A 105 3.01 -6.84 -6.21
CA SER A 105 1.69 -6.25 -6.05
C SER A 105 1.16 -6.41 -4.63
N LEU A 106 0.70 -5.31 -4.05
CA LEU A 106 0.09 -5.28 -2.72
C LEU A 106 -1.26 -4.57 -2.78
N THR A 107 -2.30 -5.26 -2.31
CA THR A 107 -3.63 -4.70 -2.08
C THR A 107 -3.99 -4.83 -0.61
N ILE A 108 -4.36 -3.72 0.03
CA ILE A 108 -4.86 -3.67 1.42
C ILE A 108 -6.14 -2.85 1.38
N SER A 109 -7.31 -3.50 1.41
CA SER A 109 -8.61 -2.84 1.25
C SER A 109 -9.59 -3.17 2.37
N GLY A 110 -10.30 -2.17 2.90
CA GLY A 110 -11.28 -2.38 3.96
C GLY A 110 -10.64 -2.88 5.26
N ASN A 111 -9.39 -2.49 5.53
CA ASN A 111 -8.68 -2.80 6.76
C ASN A 111 -8.51 -1.50 7.55
N GLN A 112 -8.82 -1.54 8.84
CA GLN A 112 -8.80 -0.33 9.69
C GLN A 112 -7.56 -0.27 10.58
N THR A 113 -6.87 -1.39 10.74
CA THR A 113 -5.79 -1.59 11.71
C THR A 113 -4.43 -1.83 11.07
N ILE A 114 -4.40 -2.39 9.86
CA ILE A 114 -3.17 -2.80 9.19
C ILE A 114 -2.33 -1.59 8.80
N LYS A 115 -1.09 -1.56 9.29
CA LYS A 115 -0.09 -0.56 8.96
C LYS A 115 1.17 -1.27 8.47
N ILE A 116 1.76 -0.74 7.41
CA ILE A 116 3.00 -1.25 6.82
C ILE A 116 4.16 -0.42 7.32
N SER A 117 5.22 -1.07 7.79
CA SER A 117 6.43 -0.37 8.25
C SER A 117 7.40 -0.04 7.13
N TYR A 118 7.44 -0.86 6.08
CA TYR A 118 8.28 -0.65 4.90
C TYR A 118 7.71 -1.40 3.69
N PHE A 119 7.85 -0.83 2.50
CA PHE A 119 7.49 -1.48 1.24
C PHE A 119 8.75 -2.00 0.54
N PRO A 120 8.75 -3.24 0.01
CA PRO A 120 9.92 -3.79 -0.66
C PRO A 120 10.22 -3.03 -1.96
N ASP A 121 11.51 -2.91 -2.30
CA ASP A 121 11.97 -2.19 -3.49
C ASP A 121 11.44 -2.80 -4.81
N SER A 122 11.03 -4.07 -4.79
CA SER A 122 10.42 -4.79 -5.93
C SER A 122 8.97 -4.38 -6.21
N LEU A 123 8.33 -3.63 -5.32
CA LEU A 123 6.90 -3.34 -5.43
C LEU A 123 6.61 -2.45 -6.64
N GLU A 124 5.78 -2.94 -7.55
CA GLU A 124 5.41 -2.25 -8.78
C GLU A 124 3.99 -1.67 -8.71
N SER A 125 3.10 -2.29 -7.93
CA SER A 125 1.71 -1.87 -7.77
C SER A 125 1.29 -1.88 -6.31
N LEU A 126 0.71 -0.77 -5.86
CA LEU A 126 0.17 -0.61 -4.51
C LEU A 126 -1.27 -0.10 -4.58
N SER A 127 -2.19 -0.82 -3.96
CA SER A 127 -3.55 -0.36 -3.65
C SER A 127 -3.75 -0.41 -2.14
N ILE A 128 -4.04 0.72 -1.51
CA ILE A 128 -4.13 0.78 -0.05
C ILE A 128 -5.24 1.70 0.45
N ASP A 129 -6.01 1.20 1.40
CA ASP A 129 -6.86 2.01 2.26
C ASP A 129 -5.98 2.70 3.31
N MET A 130 -5.96 4.03 3.26
CA MET A 130 -5.14 4.85 4.14
C MET A 130 -5.85 5.22 5.45
N GLN A 131 -7.04 4.70 5.72
CA GLN A 131 -7.81 5.01 6.94
C GLN A 131 -7.03 4.74 8.24
N ALA A 132 -6.13 3.74 8.24
CA ALA A 132 -5.30 3.43 9.40
C ALA A 132 -4.20 4.48 9.67
N TYR A 133 -3.85 5.31 8.68
CA TYR A 133 -2.74 6.27 8.74
C TYR A 133 -3.24 7.66 9.16
N GLU A 134 -3.29 7.86 10.47
CA GLU A 134 -3.54 9.15 11.11
C GLU A 134 -2.35 10.12 10.94
N GLU A 135 -2.56 11.43 11.10
CA GLU A 135 -1.55 12.48 10.85
C GLU A 135 -0.23 12.27 11.63
N ASN A 136 -0.28 11.64 12.81
CA ASN A 136 0.89 11.39 13.65
C ASN A 136 1.63 10.09 13.29
N TYR A 137 1.12 9.30 12.35
CA TYR A 137 1.76 8.05 11.92
C TYR A 137 2.47 8.26 10.59
N THR A 138 3.76 7.94 10.55
CA THR A 138 4.55 8.04 9.32
C THR A 138 4.19 6.90 8.36
N PHE A 139 3.57 7.24 7.24
CA PHE A 139 3.41 6.30 6.13
C PHE A 139 4.79 5.97 5.52
N PRO A 140 5.11 4.69 5.26
CA PRO A 140 6.39 4.30 4.70
C PRO A 140 6.64 4.91 3.32
N ALA A 141 7.90 5.22 3.02
CA ALA A 141 8.27 5.78 1.72
C ALA A 141 7.87 4.83 0.58
N LEU A 142 7.26 5.38 -0.46
CA LEU A 142 6.91 4.61 -1.66
C LEU A 142 8.19 4.17 -2.39
N PRO A 143 8.29 2.91 -2.85
CA PRO A 143 9.47 2.42 -3.56
C PRO A 143 9.73 3.18 -4.86
N TYR A 144 11.01 3.38 -5.19
CA TYR A 144 11.42 4.09 -6.41
C TYR A 144 10.87 3.46 -7.69
N GLY A 145 10.76 2.13 -7.71
CA GLY A 145 10.26 1.34 -8.85
C GLY A 145 8.75 1.27 -8.99
N LEU A 146 7.98 1.88 -8.07
CA LEU A 146 6.51 1.81 -8.07
C LEU A 146 5.92 2.45 -9.33
N LYS A 147 5.11 1.69 -10.05
CA LYS A 147 4.50 2.10 -11.33
C LYS A 147 3.06 2.56 -11.17
N SER A 148 2.33 1.96 -10.23
CA SER A 148 0.92 2.26 -9.97
C SER A 148 0.67 2.43 -8.48
N PHE A 149 0.00 3.52 -8.13
CA PHE A 149 -0.42 3.82 -6.77
C PHE A 149 -1.91 4.18 -6.75
N THR A 150 -2.69 3.37 -6.05
CA THR A 150 -4.09 3.61 -5.76
C THR A 150 -4.27 3.76 -4.26
N ALA A 151 -4.89 4.84 -3.81
CA ALA A 151 -5.17 5.03 -2.40
C ALA A 151 -6.58 5.57 -2.18
N CYS A 152 -7.20 5.16 -1.07
CA CYS A 152 -8.48 5.70 -0.63
C CYS A 152 -8.42 6.15 0.83
N TYR A 153 -9.29 7.10 1.19
CA TYR A 153 -9.48 7.60 2.56
C TYR A 153 -8.20 8.15 3.22
N GLY A 154 -7.27 8.69 2.42
CA GLY A 154 -6.03 9.28 2.92
C GLY A 154 -6.24 10.71 3.40
N LYS A 155 -5.57 11.06 4.50
CA LYS A 155 -5.53 12.44 5.03
C LYS A 155 -4.39 13.27 4.45
N PHE A 156 -3.43 12.62 3.80
CA PHE A 156 -2.27 13.23 3.17
C PHE A 156 -1.79 12.37 2.00
N LEU A 157 -1.07 12.98 1.05
CA LEU A 157 -0.42 12.28 -0.05
C LEU A 157 1.07 12.06 0.28
N PRO A 158 1.56 10.82 0.39
CA PRO A 158 2.98 10.57 0.56
C PRO A 158 3.78 11.05 -0.66
N PRO A 159 5.09 11.37 -0.51
CA PRO A 159 5.95 11.72 -1.64
C PRO A 159 5.89 10.66 -2.73
N LEU A 160 5.52 11.10 -3.94
CA LEU A 160 5.34 10.21 -5.09
C LEU A 160 6.69 9.90 -5.76
N PRO A 161 6.93 8.64 -6.16
CA PRO A 161 8.14 8.29 -6.88
C PRO A 161 8.13 8.87 -8.31
N PRO A 162 9.28 9.30 -8.84
CA PRO A 162 9.35 10.00 -10.13
C PRO A 162 8.98 9.13 -11.35
N HIS A 163 8.96 7.81 -11.19
CA HIS A 163 8.61 6.85 -12.24
C HIS A 163 7.14 6.41 -12.23
N LEU A 164 6.34 6.94 -11.31
CA LEU A 164 4.93 6.58 -11.20
C LEU A 164 4.19 6.91 -12.51
N SER A 165 3.52 5.91 -13.07
CA SER A 165 2.81 6.01 -14.34
C SER A 165 1.29 6.13 -14.15
N SER A 166 0.76 5.65 -13.03
CA SER A 166 -0.66 5.70 -12.71
C SER A 166 -0.87 6.10 -11.25
N LEU A 167 -1.70 7.11 -11.03
CA LEU A 167 -2.12 7.58 -9.72
C LEU A 167 -3.64 7.61 -9.67
N SER A 168 -4.22 6.94 -8.68
CA SER A 168 -5.65 6.96 -8.39
C SER A 168 -5.89 7.31 -6.93
N LEU A 169 -6.61 8.39 -6.66
CA LEU A 169 -6.91 8.85 -5.30
C LEU A 169 -8.41 8.97 -5.11
N GLN A 170 -8.91 8.43 -4.00
CA GLN A 170 -10.32 8.43 -3.66
C GLN A 170 -10.55 8.96 -2.23
N ASN A 171 -11.50 9.87 -2.04
CA ASN A 171 -11.88 10.39 -0.73
C ASN A 171 -10.71 11.03 0.05
N PHE A 172 -9.91 11.87 -0.61
CA PHE A 172 -8.90 12.69 0.04
C PHE A 172 -9.50 14.08 0.32
N PRO A 173 -9.59 14.53 1.58
CA PRO A 173 -10.13 15.86 1.88
C PRO A 173 -9.16 16.98 1.47
N GLU A 174 -7.86 16.70 1.47
CA GLU A 174 -6.80 17.61 1.07
C GLU A 174 -5.71 16.85 0.30
N ILE A 175 -5.12 17.49 -0.72
CA ILE A 175 -3.96 16.96 -1.43
C ILE A 175 -2.89 18.05 -1.50
N LEU A 176 -1.84 17.88 -0.71
CA LEU A 176 -0.66 18.73 -0.72
C LEU A 176 0.51 17.98 -1.36
N CYS A 177 0.93 18.43 -2.54
CA CYS A 177 2.15 17.97 -3.18
C CYS A 177 2.80 19.15 -3.92
N ALA A 178 4.14 19.13 -4.01
CA ALA A 178 4.87 20.17 -4.74
C ALA A 178 4.74 19.99 -6.26
N GLU A 179 4.80 18.74 -6.75
CA GLU A 179 4.80 18.37 -8.16
C GLU A 179 4.15 17.00 -8.37
N LEU A 180 3.50 16.79 -9.51
CA LEU A 180 3.11 15.44 -9.97
C LEU A 180 4.27 14.80 -10.75
N PRO A 181 4.42 13.46 -10.71
CA PRO A 181 5.46 12.77 -11.47
C PRO A 181 5.36 13.07 -12.97
N TYR A 182 6.47 13.50 -13.59
CA TYR A 182 6.50 13.86 -15.01
C TYR A 182 6.20 12.69 -15.97
N LYS A 183 6.33 11.44 -15.49
CA LYS A 183 6.00 10.21 -16.23
C LYS A 183 4.55 9.74 -16.04
N LEU A 184 3.72 10.49 -15.32
CA LEU A 184 2.35 10.10 -15.04
C LEU A 184 1.55 10.08 -16.35
N ASP A 185 1.08 8.88 -16.71
CA ASP A 185 0.25 8.63 -17.88
C ASP A 185 -1.24 8.70 -17.54
N LYS A 186 -1.60 8.32 -16.30
CA LYS A 186 -2.98 8.26 -15.82
C LYS A 186 -3.12 8.93 -14.46
N LEU A 187 -4.10 9.84 -14.36
CA LEU A 187 -4.55 10.44 -13.11
C LEU A 187 -6.05 10.22 -12.95
N ASP A 188 -6.45 9.64 -11.83
CA ASP A 188 -7.84 9.41 -11.45
C ASP A 188 -8.10 9.99 -10.07
N LEU A 189 -9.08 10.88 -9.95
CA LEU A 189 -9.44 11.54 -8.71
C LEU A 189 -10.94 11.39 -8.48
N GLN A 190 -11.32 10.75 -7.38
CA GLN A 190 -12.73 10.63 -7.00
C GLN A 190 -12.96 11.24 -5.62
N ASN A 191 -13.88 12.20 -5.52
CA ASN A 191 -14.18 12.89 -4.27
C ASN A 191 -12.90 13.44 -3.59
N CYS A 192 -12.09 14.14 -4.38
CA CYS A 192 -10.83 14.75 -3.98
C CYS A 192 -10.83 16.25 -4.37
N PRO A 193 -10.01 17.11 -3.76
CA PRO A 193 -9.78 18.44 -4.29
C PRO A 193 -8.99 18.34 -5.61
N PHE A 194 -9.40 19.13 -6.61
CA PHE A 194 -8.67 19.21 -7.88
C PHE A 194 -7.69 20.38 -7.94
N LEU A 195 -7.91 21.43 -7.15
CA LEU A 195 -6.88 22.44 -6.85
C LEU A 195 -6.03 21.95 -5.68
N PRO A 196 -4.69 22.07 -5.73
CA PRO A 196 -3.89 22.72 -6.77
C PRO A 196 -3.51 21.83 -7.97
N LEU A 197 -3.80 20.52 -7.93
CA LEU A 197 -3.35 19.51 -8.91
C LEU A 197 -3.60 19.87 -10.37
N MET A 198 -4.72 20.53 -10.67
CA MET A 198 -5.04 20.94 -12.03
C MET A 198 -3.95 21.81 -12.67
N LYS A 199 -3.22 22.61 -11.89
CA LYS A 199 -2.12 23.46 -12.41
C LYS A 199 -0.81 22.70 -12.60
N MET A 200 -0.78 21.42 -12.25
CA MET A 200 0.42 20.60 -12.14
C MET A 200 0.34 19.36 -13.03
N LEU A 201 -0.67 19.28 -13.91
CA LEU A 201 -0.84 18.15 -14.80
C LEU A 201 0.39 18.03 -15.72
N PRO A 202 1.05 16.86 -15.76
CA PRO A 202 2.24 16.70 -16.58
C PRO A 202 1.88 16.70 -18.06
N GLU A 203 2.73 17.30 -18.90
CA GLU A 203 2.52 17.35 -20.36
C GLU A 203 2.36 15.95 -21.00
N GLY A 204 2.90 14.92 -20.35
CA GLY A 204 2.82 13.52 -20.75
C GLY A 204 1.47 12.84 -20.54
N LEU A 205 0.57 13.43 -19.76
CA LEU A 205 -0.66 12.78 -19.29
C LEU A 205 -1.56 12.34 -20.45
N LYS A 206 -2.00 11.08 -20.41
CA LYS A 206 -2.82 10.45 -21.45
C LYS A 206 -4.26 10.25 -21.02
N GLU A 207 -4.49 10.03 -19.73
CA GLU A 207 -5.82 9.76 -19.17
C GLU A 207 -6.03 10.60 -17.92
N LEU A 208 -7.10 11.40 -17.93
CA LEU A 208 -7.57 12.17 -16.78
C LEU A 208 -9.01 11.77 -16.48
N SER A 209 -9.23 11.29 -15.27
CA SER A 209 -10.56 11.02 -14.73
C SER A 209 -10.74 11.85 -13.47
N ILE A 210 -11.79 12.66 -13.45
CA ILE A 210 -12.22 13.38 -12.27
C ILE A 210 -13.69 13.08 -12.02
N GLU A 211 -13.99 12.66 -10.79
CA GLU A 211 -15.32 12.28 -10.37
C GLU A 211 -15.65 12.92 -9.02
N LEU A 212 -16.86 13.48 -8.89
CA LEU A 212 -17.33 14.06 -7.63
C LEU A 212 -16.42 15.15 -7.05
N ILE A 213 -15.73 15.90 -7.92
CA ILE A 213 -14.88 16.99 -7.50
C ILE A 213 -15.75 18.21 -7.17
N GLN A 214 -15.62 18.70 -5.94
CA GLN A 214 -16.19 19.97 -5.53
C GLN A 214 -15.21 21.11 -5.84
N THR A 215 -15.65 22.05 -6.68
CA THR A 215 -14.91 23.26 -7.02
C THR A 215 -15.78 24.49 -6.77
N VAL A 216 -15.19 25.68 -6.80
CA VAL A 216 -15.97 26.92 -6.77
C VAL A 216 -16.84 27.01 -8.03
N PRO A 217 -18.11 27.47 -7.95
CA PRO A 217 -18.98 27.59 -9.12
C PRO A 217 -18.33 28.39 -10.25
N GLY A 218 -18.32 27.81 -11.45
CA GLY A 218 -17.71 28.43 -12.62
C GLY A 218 -16.21 28.22 -12.74
N THR A 219 -15.63 27.24 -12.04
CA THR A 219 -14.24 26.84 -12.24
C THR A 219 -14.06 26.39 -13.68
N VAL A 220 -13.19 27.09 -14.41
CA VAL A 220 -12.90 26.79 -15.82
C VAL A 220 -11.62 25.96 -15.89
N ILE A 221 -11.61 24.92 -16.72
CA ILE A 221 -10.43 24.07 -16.98
C ILE A 221 -9.81 24.31 -18.36
N ASP A 222 -10.05 25.49 -18.94
CA ASP A 222 -9.43 25.99 -20.18
C ASP A 222 -7.90 26.02 -20.04
N ASP A 223 -7.22 25.61 -21.12
CA ASP A 223 -5.76 25.63 -21.27
C ASP A 223 -4.96 24.84 -20.20
N ILE A 224 -5.65 24.04 -19.38
CA ILE A 224 -5.05 23.21 -18.33
C ILE A 224 -4.84 21.77 -18.81
N LEU A 225 -5.69 21.30 -19.71
CA LEU A 225 -5.63 19.93 -20.21
C LEU A 225 -4.41 19.74 -21.14
N PRO A 226 -3.51 18.78 -20.85
CA PRO A 226 -2.34 18.55 -21.70
C PRO A 226 -2.67 18.13 -23.12
N ASP A 227 -1.87 18.57 -24.10
CA ASP A 227 -2.07 18.24 -25.52
C ASP A 227 -2.06 16.74 -25.82
N LYS A 228 -1.32 15.95 -25.03
CA LYS A 228 -1.20 14.48 -25.20
C LYS A 228 -2.39 13.70 -24.63
N LEU A 229 -3.35 14.38 -24.00
CA LEU A 229 -4.51 13.75 -23.38
C LEU A 229 -5.35 13.02 -24.43
N LYS A 230 -5.63 11.74 -24.19
CA LYS A 230 -6.40 10.86 -25.08
C LYS A 230 -7.77 10.53 -24.52
N LYS A 231 -7.90 10.47 -23.19
CA LYS A 231 -9.17 10.19 -22.51
C LYS A 231 -9.41 11.23 -21.42
N LEU A 232 -10.60 11.81 -21.44
CA LEU A 232 -11.08 12.72 -20.41
C LEU A 232 -12.41 12.20 -19.86
N SER A 233 -12.48 12.02 -18.55
CA SER A 233 -13.72 11.71 -17.84
C SER A 233 -13.99 12.78 -16.81
N ILE A 234 -15.14 13.44 -16.88
CA ILE A 234 -15.59 14.43 -15.90
C ILE A 234 -16.99 14.04 -15.45
N ASN A 235 -17.08 13.44 -14.27
CA ASN A 235 -18.31 12.84 -13.78
C ASN A 235 -18.78 13.52 -12.51
N PHE A 236 -20.04 13.96 -12.49
CA PHE A 236 -20.69 14.58 -11.33
C PHE A 236 -19.89 15.76 -10.75
N CYS A 237 -19.25 16.55 -11.63
CA CYS A 237 -18.46 17.73 -11.30
C CYS A 237 -19.20 19.00 -11.72
N ASP A 238 -20.38 19.23 -11.14
CA ASP A 238 -21.38 20.18 -11.65
C ASP A 238 -20.90 21.65 -11.67
N ASN A 239 -19.87 22.00 -10.90
CA ASN A 239 -19.30 23.35 -10.82
C ASN A 239 -18.18 23.62 -11.85
N ILE A 240 -17.72 22.58 -12.57
CA ILE A 240 -16.68 22.70 -13.59
C ILE A 240 -17.30 23.07 -14.93
N LYS A 241 -16.78 24.12 -15.55
CA LYS A 241 -17.04 24.43 -16.96
C LYS A 241 -15.97 23.78 -17.82
N LEU A 242 -16.41 22.97 -18.79
CA LEU A 242 -15.52 22.37 -19.78
C LEU A 242 -14.80 23.46 -20.59
N PRO A 243 -13.64 23.11 -21.15
CA PRO A 243 -12.90 24.05 -21.94
C PRO A 243 -13.54 24.23 -23.32
N VAL A 244 -13.48 25.44 -23.87
CA VAL A 244 -14.02 25.78 -25.20
C VAL A 244 -13.24 25.06 -26.30
N LYS A 245 -11.98 24.68 -26.02
CA LYS A 245 -11.14 23.88 -26.90
C LYS A 245 -10.67 22.63 -26.17
N LEU A 246 -11.04 21.47 -26.70
CA LEU A 246 -10.51 20.19 -26.23
C LEU A 246 -9.10 19.94 -26.78
N PRO A 247 -8.27 19.15 -26.06
CA PRO A 247 -6.95 18.75 -26.55
C PRO A 247 -7.04 18.05 -27.91
N VAL A 248 -6.12 18.37 -28.82
CA VAL A 248 -6.13 17.88 -30.20
C VAL A 248 -6.01 16.37 -30.33
N ASN A 249 -5.43 15.68 -29.33
CA ASN A 249 -5.26 14.23 -29.32
C ASN A 249 -6.37 13.48 -28.57
N LEU A 250 -7.42 14.18 -28.11
CA LEU A 250 -8.50 13.57 -27.35
C LEU A 250 -9.29 12.60 -28.24
N LYS A 251 -9.40 11.34 -27.80
CA LYS A 251 -10.09 10.25 -28.51
C LYS A 251 -11.40 9.85 -27.88
N SER A 252 -11.55 10.09 -26.59
CA SER A 252 -12.71 9.70 -25.81
C SER A 252 -12.98 10.76 -24.76
N ILE A 253 -14.24 11.18 -24.67
CA ILE A 253 -14.74 12.05 -23.61
C ILE A 253 -15.96 11.39 -22.97
N ASN A 254 -15.98 11.34 -21.64
CA ASN A 254 -17.13 10.86 -20.86
C ASN A 254 -17.53 11.95 -19.88
N LEU A 255 -18.80 12.37 -19.94
CA LEU A 255 -19.31 13.48 -19.17
C LEU A 255 -20.60 13.06 -18.50
N SER A 256 -20.70 13.28 -17.20
CA SER A 256 -21.93 13.12 -16.45
C SER A 256 -22.09 14.24 -15.43
N SER A 257 -23.32 14.60 -15.13
CA SER A 257 -23.69 15.69 -14.22
C SER A 257 -24.89 15.25 -13.40
N ARG A 258 -24.98 15.71 -12.14
CA ARG A 258 -26.18 15.47 -11.31
C ARG A 258 -27.32 16.42 -11.68
N ILE A 259 -26.97 17.55 -12.29
CA ILE A 259 -27.93 18.57 -12.75
C ILE A 259 -27.95 18.65 -14.28
N PRO A 260 -29.08 19.04 -14.90
CA PRO A 260 -29.10 19.33 -16.32
C PRO A 260 -28.08 20.44 -16.66
N ILE A 261 -27.12 20.12 -17.52
CA ILE A 261 -26.10 21.04 -18.01
C ILE A 261 -25.96 20.87 -19.52
N VAL A 262 -25.81 21.98 -20.23
CA VAL A 262 -25.45 21.99 -21.65
C VAL A 262 -23.94 22.18 -21.72
N TRP A 263 -23.24 21.19 -22.25
CA TRP A 263 -21.81 21.30 -22.52
C TRP A 263 -21.64 21.82 -23.94
N GLU A 264 -21.07 23.02 -24.10
CA GLU A 264 -20.67 23.56 -25.41
C GLU A 264 -19.25 23.04 -25.70
N ILE A 265 -19.15 22.03 -26.56
CA ILE A 265 -17.91 21.31 -26.92
C ILE A 265 -17.71 21.34 -28.43
#